data_AF-A0A085WH73-F1
#
_entry.id   AF-A0A085WH73-F1
#
_cell.length_a   1.000
_cell.length_b   1.000
_cell.length_c   1.000
_cell.angle_alpha   90.00
_cell.angle_beta   90.00
_cell.angle_gamma   90.00
#
_symmetry.space_group_name_H-M   'P 1'
#
loop_
_entity.id
_entity.type
_entity.pdbx_description
1 polymer ?
#
loop_
_entity_poly.entity_id
_entity_poly.type
_entity_poly.pdbx_seq_one_letter_code
_entity_poly.pdbx_strand_id
1 'polypeptide(L)'
;MLLLPLAAGCGEDFHPGTARFGVDLLVDKAVASQLSAFQIAVLPNGKQRNCTDLQRMCLRSQVKIDELLVLHDGKGAEGRALRFPVNLTGTGGTTQDVSVEVPVGRDYALVIEALSVDNPPQFLGSSCNRLPEVNASRNDPILAEPITLTSVACDPTIP
;
A
#
# COMPACT_ATOMS: atom_id res chain seq x y z
N MET A 1 15.62 23.22 42.89
CA MET A 1 14.41 23.92 42.45
C MET A 1 14.69 24.42 41.04
N LEU A 2 13.90 23.97 40.05
CA LEU A 2 13.70 24.54 38.69
C LEU A 2 14.92 24.45 37.73
N LEU A 3 14.84 24.14 36.43
CA LEU A 3 13.75 23.88 35.47
C LEU A 3 14.40 23.24 34.22
N LEU A 4 13.88 22.12 33.72
CA LEU A 4 14.10 21.66 32.34
C LEU A 4 13.12 22.43 31.41
N PRO A 5 13.55 22.95 30.25
CA PRO A 5 12.63 23.26 29.17
C PRO A 5 12.66 22.14 28.11
N LEU A 6 11.48 21.54 28.01
CA LEU A 6 10.83 20.75 26.96
C LEU A 6 11.52 20.60 25.60
N ALA A 7 11.54 19.34 25.17
CA ALA A 7 11.74 18.88 23.80
C ALA A 7 10.77 19.58 22.82
N ALA A 8 11.32 20.17 21.76
CA ALA A 8 10.58 20.64 20.61
C ALA A 8 10.69 19.62 19.47
N GLY A 9 9.54 19.14 19.01
CA GLY A 9 9.32 18.77 17.60
C GLY A 9 9.75 17.38 17.15
N CYS A 10 9.03 16.34 17.58
CA CYS A 10 8.80 15.18 16.72
C CYS A 10 7.33 15.22 16.30
N GLY A 11 6.98 16.21 15.48
CA GLY A 11 5.70 16.20 14.78
C GLY A 11 5.94 15.46 13.48
N GLU A 12 5.41 14.25 13.33
CA GLU A 12 5.29 13.65 12.00
C GLU A 12 4.48 14.63 11.14
N ASP A 13 4.98 14.92 9.93
CA ASP A 13 4.27 15.77 8.98
C ASP A 13 2.95 15.10 8.62
N PHE A 14 1.87 15.51 9.26
CA PHE A 14 0.51 15.07 8.98
C PHE A 14 -0.16 16.09 8.06
N HIS A 15 -0.65 15.63 6.91
CA HIS A 15 -1.48 16.48 6.07
C HIS A 15 -2.86 16.69 6.72
N PRO A 16 -3.32 17.93 6.93
CA PRO A 16 -4.64 18.19 7.49
C PRO A 16 -5.73 17.55 6.62
N GLY A 17 -6.55 16.69 7.22
CA GLY A 17 -7.65 16.01 6.52
C GLY A 17 -7.28 14.68 5.85
N THR A 18 -6.06 14.20 6.01
CA THR A 18 -5.71 12.80 5.71
C THR A 18 -5.63 11.97 6.99
N ALA A 19 -5.76 10.66 6.84
CA ALA A 19 -5.39 9.71 7.86
C ALA A 19 -4.40 8.70 7.29
N ARG A 20 -3.51 8.26 8.15
CA ARG A 20 -2.50 7.26 7.87
C ARG A 20 -3.02 5.89 8.25
N PHE A 21 -2.76 4.90 7.41
CA PHE A 21 -2.98 3.49 7.77
C PHE A 21 -1.72 2.68 7.53
N GLY A 22 -1.45 1.77 8.47
CA GLY A 22 -0.44 0.72 8.28
C GLY A 22 -1.03 -0.42 7.47
N VAL A 23 -0.19 -1.10 6.68
CA VAL A 23 -0.54 -2.37 6.05
C VAL A 23 0.51 -3.39 6.43
N ASP A 24 0.05 -4.53 6.93
CA ASP A 24 0.89 -5.67 7.26
C ASP A 24 0.77 -6.69 6.12
N LEU A 25 1.85 -6.85 5.35
CA LEU A 25 1.91 -7.77 4.22
C LEU A 25 2.41 -9.14 4.70
N LEU A 26 1.65 -10.21 4.49
CA LEU A 26 2.15 -11.58 4.67
C LEU A 26 2.61 -12.17 3.33
N VAL A 27 3.87 -12.58 3.30
CA VAL A 27 4.54 -13.11 2.11
C VAL A 27 5.03 -14.52 2.40
N ASP A 28 4.71 -15.47 1.52
CA ASP A 28 5.29 -16.81 1.63
C ASP A 28 6.81 -16.74 1.35
N LYS A 29 7.61 -17.34 2.23
CA LYS A 29 9.08 -17.41 2.08
C LYS A 29 9.52 -17.96 0.74
N ALA A 30 8.77 -18.91 0.18
CA ALA A 30 9.12 -19.57 -1.07
C ALA A 30 9.11 -18.61 -2.27
N VAL A 31 8.40 -17.48 -2.15
CA VAL A 31 8.28 -16.48 -3.22
C VAL A 31 9.00 -15.17 -2.93
N ALA A 32 9.49 -14.98 -1.70
CA ALA A 32 10.23 -13.78 -1.29
C ALA A 32 11.43 -13.46 -2.21
N SER A 33 12.15 -14.48 -2.70
CA SER A 33 13.30 -14.31 -3.58
C SER A 33 12.95 -13.85 -5.00
N GLN A 34 11.68 -13.96 -5.39
CA GLN A 34 11.19 -13.53 -6.71
C GLN A 34 10.71 -12.08 -6.71
N LEU A 35 10.54 -11.48 -5.53
CA LEU A 35 9.94 -10.15 -5.34
C LEU A 35 11.02 -9.08 -5.19
N SER A 36 10.88 -7.98 -5.94
CA SER A 36 11.71 -6.78 -5.72
C SER A 36 11.00 -5.71 -4.88
N ALA A 37 9.70 -5.55 -5.09
CA ALA A 37 8.90 -4.51 -4.47
C ALA A 37 7.42 -4.88 -4.41
N PHE A 38 6.71 -4.18 -3.52
CA PHE A 38 5.27 -4.06 -3.55
C PHE A 38 4.88 -2.68 -4.10
N GLN A 39 3.89 -2.64 -4.97
CA GLN A 39 3.26 -1.41 -5.43
C GLN A 39 1.91 -1.25 -4.78
N ILE A 40 1.67 -0.11 -4.15
CA ILE A 40 0.43 0.19 -3.45
C ILE A 40 -0.29 1.32 -4.16
N ALA A 41 -1.57 1.12 -4.45
CA ALA A 41 -2.44 2.11 -5.03
C ALA A 41 -3.81 2.08 -4.35
N VAL A 42 -4.50 3.22 -4.33
CA VAL A 42 -5.80 3.34 -3.68
C VAL A 42 -6.82 3.90 -4.66
N LEU A 43 -7.96 3.23 -4.77
CA LEU A 43 -9.11 3.65 -5.55
C LEU A 43 -10.20 4.24 -4.63
N PRO A 44 -10.83 5.36 -5.00
CA PRO A 44 -12.02 5.85 -4.32
C PRO A 44 -13.23 4.93 -4.56
N ASN A 45 -14.24 5.07 -3.70
CA ASN A 45 -15.50 4.34 -3.75
C ASN A 45 -15.29 2.82 -3.64
N GLY A 46 -14.49 2.38 -2.67
CA GLY A 46 -14.10 0.98 -2.47
C GLY A 46 -15.27 -0.02 -2.46
N LYS A 47 -16.43 0.37 -1.94
CA LYS A 47 -17.65 -0.44 -1.92
C LYS A 47 -18.18 -0.77 -3.32
N GLN A 48 -17.91 0.08 -4.31
CA GLN A 48 -18.30 -0.11 -5.71
C GLN A 48 -17.26 -0.90 -6.52
N ARG A 49 -16.06 -1.10 -5.97
CA ARG A 49 -14.99 -1.83 -6.63
C ARG A 49 -15.11 -3.33 -6.37
N ASN A 50 -14.93 -4.13 -7.42
CA ASN A 50 -14.88 -5.58 -7.32
C ASN A 50 -13.44 -6.04 -7.10
N CYS A 51 -13.08 -6.36 -5.86
CA CYS A 51 -11.72 -6.81 -5.53
C CYS A 51 -11.33 -8.09 -6.28
N THR A 52 -12.27 -9.00 -6.53
CA THR A 52 -11.99 -10.21 -7.31
C THR A 52 -11.60 -9.89 -8.75
N ASP A 53 -12.18 -8.85 -9.35
CA ASP A 53 -11.77 -8.44 -10.69
C ASP A 53 -10.40 -7.74 -10.64
N LEU A 54 -10.21 -6.81 -9.70
CA LEU A 54 -8.94 -6.10 -9.49
C LEU A 54 -7.75 -7.04 -9.24
N GLN A 55 -7.99 -8.21 -8.67
CA GLN A 55 -6.98 -9.24 -8.40
C GLN A 55 -6.56 -10.06 -9.64
N ARG A 56 -7.31 -10.01 -10.76
CA ARG A 56 -7.09 -10.91 -11.92
C ARG A 56 -5.93 -10.51 -12.84
N MET A 57 -5.57 -9.23 -12.89
CA MET A 57 -4.47 -8.72 -13.71
C MET A 57 -3.84 -7.51 -13.01
N CYS A 58 -2.79 -6.91 -13.57
CA CYS A 58 -2.26 -5.69 -13.00
C CYS A 58 -3.25 -4.52 -13.10
N LEU A 59 -3.20 -3.65 -12.11
CA LEU A 59 -4.08 -2.52 -11.91
C LEU A 59 -4.03 -1.55 -13.08
N ARG A 60 -2.83 -1.30 -13.63
CA ARG A 60 -2.63 -0.39 -14.78
C ARG A 60 -3.53 -0.74 -15.98
N SER A 61 -3.80 -2.02 -16.23
CA SER A 61 -4.67 -2.45 -17.33
C SER A 61 -6.17 -2.37 -17.03
N GLN A 62 -6.56 -2.11 -15.78
CA GLN A 62 -7.95 -2.18 -15.33
C GLN A 62 -8.56 -0.82 -15.00
N VAL A 63 -7.72 0.15 -14.63
CA VAL A 63 -8.19 1.47 -14.19
C VAL A 63 -7.40 2.57 -14.89
N LYS A 64 -8.03 3.74 -15.04
CA LYS A 64 -7.30 4.91 -15.50
C LYS A 64 -6.46 5.49 -14.36
N ILE A 65 -5.29 6.00 -14.68
CA ILE A 65 -4.36 6.56 -13.69
C ILE A 65 -5.02 7.71 -12.91
N ASP A 66 -5.82 8.55 -13.55
CA ASP A 66 -6.51 9.68 -12.91
C ASP A 66 -7.58 9.26 -11.89
N GLU A 67 -8.07 8.01 -11.94
CA GLU A 67 -8.96 7.44 -10.93
C GLU A 67 -8.25 7.04 -9.63
N LEU A 68 -6.93 6.89 -9.64
CA LEU A 68 -6.15 6.55 -8.45
C LEU A 68 -5.99 7.79 -7.55
N LEU A 69 -6.02 7.61 -6.24
CA LEU A 69 -5.67 8.69 -5.33
C LEU A 69 -4.17 8.99 -5.43
N VAL A 70 -3.84 10.27 -5.26
CA VAL A 70 -2.46 10.65 -4.94
C VAL A 70 -2.23 10.30 -3.47
N LEU A 71 -1.18 9.53 -3.22
CA LEU A 71 -0.79 9.02 -1.92
C LEU A 71 0.48 9.71 -1.46
N HIS A 72 0.63 9.81 -0.14
CA HIS A 72 1.89 10.18 0.50
C HIS A 72 2.32 9.05 1.44
N ASP A 73 3.62 8.74 1.50
CA ASP A 73 4.17 7.88 2.55
C ASP A 73 4.74 8.70 3.71
N GLY A 74 5.01 8.03 4.83
CA GLY A 74 5.64 8.66 6.00
C GLY A 74 7.10 9.09 5.81
N LYS A 75 7.68 8.90 4.62
CA LYS A 75 9.03 9.30 4.24
C LYS A 75 9.03 10.49 3.25
N GLY A 76 7.86 11.01 2.90
CA GLY A 76 7.69 12.14 1.99
C GLY A 76 7.62 11.77 0.51
N ALA A 77 7.52 10.49 0.15
CA ALA A 77 7.24 10.08 -1.23
C ALA A 77 5.78 10.36 -1.58
N GLU A 78 5.54 10.83 -2.80
CA GLU A 78 4.21 11.12 -3.33
C GLU A 78 4.00 10.43 -4.68
N GLY A 79 2.80 9.90 -4.93
CA GLY A 79 2.47 9.33 -6.23
C GLY A 79 1.10 8.66 -6.25
N ARG A 80 0.63 8.29 -7.45
CA ARG A 80 -0.62 7.54 -7.62
C ARG A 80 -0.47 6.04 -7.35
N ALA A 81 0.77 5.57 -7.38
CA ALA A 81 1.17 4.32 -6.79
C ALA A 81 2.51 4.51 -6.07
N LEU A 82 2.63 3.99 -4.86
CA LEU A 82 3.85 4.03 -4.07
C LEU A 82 4.54 2.67 -4.10
N ARG A 83 5.84 2.66 -4.37
CA ARG A 83 6.64 1.44 -4.45
C ARG A 83 7.47 1.26 -3.21
N PHE A 84 7.29 0.13 -2.55
CA PHE A 84 8.01 -0.26 -1.34
C PHE A 84 8.92 -1.44 -1.69
N PRO A 85 10.25 -1.26 -1.66
CA PRO A 85 11.18 -2.38 -1.82
C PRO A 85 10.87 -3.46 -0.80
N VAL A 86 11.02 -4.72 -1.21
CA VAL A 86 10.80 -5.86 -0.31
C VAL A 86 11.79 -5.80 0.84
N ASN A 87 11.28 -5.66 2.05
CA ASN A 87 12.07 -5.69 3.29
C ASN A 87 11.32 -6.52 4.32
N LEU A 88 11.36 -7.84 4.14
CA LEU A 88 10.58 -8.74 4.99
C LEU A 88 11.21 -8.84 6.39
N THR A 89 10.44 -8.39 7.38
CA THR A 89 10.74 -8.43 8.80
C THR A 89 9.94 -9.56 9.49
N GLY A 90 10.00 -9.62 10.82
CA GLY A 90 9.23 -10.57 11.64
C GLY A 90 9.88 -11.95 11.83
N THR A 91 9.31 -12.76 12.73
CA THR A 91 9.80 -14.12 13.02
C THR A 91 9.57 -15.02 11.82
N GLY A 92 10.60 -15.15 10.99
CA GLY A 92 10.54 -15.83 9.71
C GLY A 92 10.72 -14.93 8.49
N GLY A 93 10.83 -13.61 8.61
CA GLY A 93 11.08 -12.77 7.44
C GLY A 93 9.95 -12.88 6.40
N THR A 94 8.71 -12.72 6.85
CA THR A 94 7.50 -12.85 6.02
C THR A 94 6.58 -11.65 6.13
N THR A 95 6.84 -10.71 7.03
CA THR A 95 5.99 -9.54 7.24
C THR A 95 6.63 -8.30 6.64
N GLN A 96 5.84 -7.39 6.10
CA GLN A 96 6.36 -6.06 5.72
C GLN A 96 5.36 -4.99 6.12
N ASP A 97 5.86 -4.01 6.86
CA ASP A 97 5.08 -2.86 7.32
C ASP A 97 5.24 -1.72 6.32
N VAL A 98 4.10 -1.21 5.84
CA VAL A 98 4.03 -0.06 4.95
C VAL A 98 2.97 0.90 5.45
N SER A 99 3.11 2.18 5.11
CA SER A 99 2.19 3.21 5.59
C SER A 99 1.94 4.23 4.50
N VAL A 100 0.66 4.52 4.24
CA VAL A 100 0.23 5.52 3.27
C VAL A 100 -0.87 6.41 3.86
N GLU A 101 -0.97 7.63 3.35
CA GLU A 101 -1.98 8.62 3.73
C GLU A 101 -3.10 8.70 2.70
N VAL A 102 -4.34 8.75 3.18
CA VAL A 102 -5.55 8.94 2.35
C VAL A 102 -6.51 9.94 2.98
N PRO A 103 -7.38 10.62 2.19
CA PRO A 103 -8.36 11.54 2.74
C PRO A 103 -9.36 10.85 3.69
N VAL A 104 -9.78 11.54 4.75
CA VAL A 104 -10.78 11.02 5.70
C VAL A 104 -12.23 11.08 5.16
N GLY A 105 -13.14 10.31 5.77
CA GLY A 105 -14.58 10.38 5.53
C GLY A 105 -15.04 9.70 4.24
N ARG A 106 -14.26 8.76 3.69
CA ARG A 106 -14.58 8.01 2.47
C ARG A 106 -14.16 6.55 2.59
N ASP A 107 -14.80 5.70 1.81
CA ASP A 107 -14.41 4.30 1.61
C ASP A 107 -13.49 4.13 0.40
N TYR A 108 -12.56 3.18 0.50
CA TYR A 108 -11.52 2.97 -0.50
C TYR A 108 -11.30 1.49 -0.81
N ALA A 109 -10.72 1.21 -1.97
CA ALA A 109 -10.13 -0.08 -2.27
C ALA A 109 -8.61 0.09 -2.34
N LEU A 110 -7.91 -0.57 -1.42
CA LEU A 110 -6.46 -0.67 -1.38
C LEU A 110 -6.02 -1.84 -2.26
N VAL A 111 -5.25 -1.58 -3.30
CA VAL A 111 -4.68 -2.60 -4.18
C VAL A 111 -3.17 -2.66 -3.94
N ILE A 112 -2.67 -3.88 -3.78
CA ILE A 112 -1.27 -4.18 -3.50
C ILE A 112 -0.82 -5.14 -4.58
N GLU A 113 0.19 -4.76 -5.36
CA GLU A 113 0.73 -5.60 -6.42
C GLU A 113 2.15 -6.05 -6.08
N ALA A 114 2.40 -7.33 -6.25
CA ALA A 114 3.71 -7.94 -6.12
C ALA A 114 4.48 -7.79 -7.43
N LEU A 115 5.69 -7.22 -7.36
CA LEU A 115 6.55 -6.98 -8.53
C LEU A 115 7.77 -7.89 -8.52
N SER A 116 8.12 -8.45 -9.69
CA SER A 116 9.27 -9.33 -9.83
C SER A 116 10.62 -8.60 -9.74
N VAL A 117 11.69 -9.36 -9.50
CA VAL A 117 13.08 -8.91 -9.60
C VAL A 117 13.59 -8.66 -11.02
N ASP A 118 12.76 -8.92 -12.04
CA ASP A 118 13.13 -8.72 -13.44
C ASP A 118 13.30 -7.23 -13.78
N ASN A 119 13.97 -6.94 -14.90
CA ASN A 119 14.12 -5.60 -15.43
C ASN A 119 13.69 -5.58 -16.92
N PRO A 120 12.52 -5.00 -17.26
CA PRO A 120 11.60 -4.27 -16.37
C PRO A 120 10.80 -5.20 -15.42
N PRO A 121 10.38 -4.71 -14.23
CA PRO A 121 9.61 -5.49 -13.27
C PRO A 121 8.30 -6.04 -13.87
N GLN A 122 7.99 -7.29 -13.58
CA GLN A 122 6.76 -7.95 -14.04
C GLN A 122 5.72 -8.08 -12.92
N PHE A 123 4.45 -8.15 -13.28
CA PHE A 123 3.36 -8.44 -12.36
C PHE A 123 3.42 -9.91 -11.90
N LEU A 124 3.44 -10.11 -10.58
CA LEU A 124 3.42 -11.46 -9.99
C LEU A 124 2.10 -11.80 -9.32
N GLY A 125 1.26 -10.82 -9.00
CA GLY A 125 -0.03 -11.03 -8.36
C GLY A 125 -0.48 -9.78 -7.62
N SER A 126 -1.73 -9.77 -7.16
CA SER A 126 -2.26 -8.67 -6.36
C SER A 126 -3.17 -9.11 -5.23
N SER A 127 -3.30 -8.23 -4.24
CA SER A 127 -4.23 -8.29 -3.12
C SER A 127 -5.09 -7.03 -3.14
N CYS A 128 -6.37 -7.16 -2.78
CA CYS A 128 -7.30 -6.04 -2.74
C CYS A 128 -8.07 -6.05 -1.42
N ASN A 129 -7.98 -4.96 -0.68
CA ASN A 129 -8.63 -4.81 0.63
C ASN A 129 -9.59 -3.63 0.56
N ARG A 130 -10.84 -3.84 1.00
CA ARG A 130 -11.80 -2.74 1.13
C ARG A 130 -11.56 -2.04 2.46
N LEU A 131 -11.30 -0.74 2.38
CA LEU A 131 -11.20 0.12 3.53
C LEU A 131 -12.60 0.70 3.78
N PRO A 132 -13.24 0.39 4.92
CA PRO A 132 -14.43 1.13 5.35
C PRO A 132 -14.06 2.60 5.58
N GLU A 133 -15.05 3.42 5.88
CA GLU A 133 -14.87 4.86 6.04
C GLU A 133 -13.67 5.20 6.94
N VAL A 134 -12.68 5.87 6.36
CA VAL A 134 -11.41 6.18 7.03
C VAL A 134 -11.61 7.36 7.98
N ASN A 135 -11.27 7.15 9.25
CA ASN A 135 -11.51 8.12 10.32
C ASN A 135 -10.21 8.82 10.75
N ALA A 136 -10.34 10.03 11.30
CA ALA A 136 -9.21 10.88 11.69
C ALA A 136 -8.49 10.47 12.99
N SER A 137 -9.06 9.57 13.78
CA SER A 137 -8.57 9.27 15.14
C SER A 137 -7.51 8.17 15.17
N ARG A 138 -7.79 7.02 14.56
CA ARG A 138 -6.89 5.86 14.43
C ARG A 138 -7.56 4.84 13.53
N ASN A 139 -6.85 4.35 12.51
CA ASN A 139 -7.29 3.23 11.70
C ASN A 139 -6.45 2.02 12.12
N ASP A 140 -7.09 0.87 12.37
CA ASP A 140 -6.36 -0.36 12.64
C ASP A 140 -5.51 -0.73 11.41
N PRO A 141 -4.29 -1.29 11.61
CA PRO A 141 -3.50 -1.77 10.49
C PRO A 141 -4.30 -2.76 9.64
N ILE A 142 -4.22 -2.60 8.33
CA ILE A 142 -4.86 -3.51 7.39
C ILE A 142 -3.95 -4.73 7.27
N LEU A 143 -4.45 -5.88 7.70
CA LEU A 143 -3.83 -7.14 7.35
C LEU A 143 -4.14 -7.42 5.88
N ALA A 144 -3.13 -7.31 5.01
CA ALA A 144 -3.35 -7.57 3.60
C ALA A 144 -3.71 -9.04 3.37
N GLU A 145 -4.73 -9.30 2.55
CA GLU A 145 -4.97 -10.66 2.06
C GLU A 145 -3.70 -11.23 1.40
N PRO A 146 -3.37 -12.50 1.63
CA PRO A 146 -2.21 -13.13 1.02
C PRO A 146 -2.22 -12.98 -0.51
N ILE A 147 -1.10 -12.54 -1.08
CA ILE A 147 -0.96 -12.45 -2.53
C ILE A 147 -0.65 -13.85 -3.07
N THR A 148 -1.59 -14.40 -3.83
CA THR A 148 -1.32 -15.63 -4.59
C THR A 148 -0.62 -15.26 -5.88
N LEU A 149 0.57 -15.83 -6.09
CA LEU A 149 1.30 -15.55 -7.32
C LEU A 149 0.57 -16.13 -8.53
N THR A 150 0.14 -15.23 -9.41
CA THR A 150 -0.56 -15.53 -10.66
C THR A 150 0.13 -14.71 -11.72
N SER A 151 1.19 -15.25 -12.31
CA SER A 151 1.93 -14.58 -13.37
C SER A 151 0.99 -14.39 -14.57
N VAL A 152 0.57 -13.14 -14.76
CA VAL A 152 -0.22 -12.67 -15.90
C VAL A 152 0.66 -11.67 -16.63
N ALA A 153 0.79 -11.82 -17.95
CA ALA A 153 1.60 -10.94 -18.76
C ALA A 153 0.98 -9.54 -18.86
N CYS A 154 1.44 -8.61 -18.02
CA CYS A 154 1.11 -7.19 -18.12
C CYS A 154 2.18 -6.31 -17.44
N ASP A 155 2.26 -5.03 -17.86
CA ASP A 155 3.17 -4.03 -17.27
C ASP A 155 2.51 -3.41 -16.02
N PRO A 156 3.02 -3.67 -14.81
CA PRO A 156 2.45 -3.13 -13.59
C PRO A 156 2.84 -1.66 -13.36
N THR A 157 3.64 -1.03 -14.23
CA THR A 157 4.20 0.29 -13.95
C THR A 157 3.14 1.39 -13.93
N ILE A 158 2.90 2.00 -12.78
CA ILE A 158 2.10 3.22 -12.63
C ILE A 158 3.08 4.36 -12.31
N PRO A 159 3.09 5.44 -13.10
CA PRO A 159 3.97 6.59 -12.89
C PRO A 159 3.60 7.45 -11.69
#